data_AF-X0V7A5-F1
#
_entry.id   AF-X0V7A5-F1
#
_cell.length_a   1.000
_cell.length_b   1.000
_cell.length_c   1.000
_cell.angle_alpha   90.00
_cell.angle_beta   90.00
_cell.angle_gamma   90.00
#
_symmetry.space_group_name_H-M   'P 1'
#
loop_
_entity.id
_entity.type
_entity.pdbx_description
1 polymer ?
#
loop_
_entity_poly.entity_id
_entity_poly.type
_entity_poly.pdbx_seq_one_letter_code
_entity_poly.pdbx_strand_id
1 'polypeptide(L)'
;VATSVNPKDFIKFGLSPNEALQRAKEATRGIVEAIKYLENVDVALVVVDATKHPFDQVNFTIIGNLEAQNKPFIIVPNKVDLPDSDAGLVKEAFSDYHVSPISALQGEGIYDLYNMIASLARKVR
;
A
#
# COMPACT_ATOMS: atom_id res chain seq x y z
N VAL A 1 -2.33 6.98 12.67
CA VAL A 1 -2.47 7.27 11.22
C VAL A 1 -2.42 8.78 11.04
N ALA A 2 -1.61 9.29 10.10
CA ALA A 2 -1.51 10.73 9.86
C ALA A 2 -2.88 11.26 9.41
N THR A 3 -3.54 12.00 10.29
CA THR A 3 -4.89 12.53 10.08
C THR A 3 -4.92 13.84 9.30
N SER A 4 -3.75 14.38 8.93
CA SER A 4 -3.66 15.63 8.18
C SER A 4 -2.57 15.57 7.11
N VAL A 5 -2.92 16.05 5.92
CA VAL A 5 -2.03 16.20 4.79
C VAL A 5 -1.60 17.67 4.71
N ASN A 6 -0.29 17.93 4.80
CA ASN A 6 0.23 19.30 4.79
C ASN A 6 0.60 19.73 3.36
N PRO A 7 -0.03 20.79 2.79
CA PRO A 7 0.35 21.33 1.48
C PRO A 7 1.84 21.66 1.35
N LYS A 8 2.50 22.06 2.46
CA LYS A 8 3.92 22.41 2.44
C LYS A 8 4.82 21.24 2.04
N ASP A 9 4.40 20.00 2.27
CA ASP A 9 5.19 18.83 1.86
C ASP A 9 5.24 18.69 0.34
N PHE A 10 4.16 19.04 -0.37
CA PHE A 10 4.13 19.05 -1.84
C PHE A 10 4.99 20.16 -2.45
N ILE A 11 5.08 21.32 -1.79
CA ILE A 11 5.93 22.43 -2.24
C ILE A 11 7.40 22.01 -2.25
N LYS A 12 7.83 21.18 -1.27
CA LYS A 12 9.21 20.62 -1.25
C LYS A 12 9.50 19.74 -2.47
N PHE A 13 8.47 19.20 -3.13
CA PHE A 13 8.58 18.42 -4.37
C PHE A 13 8.36 19.25 -5.64
N GLY A 14 8.36 20.59 -5.53
CA GLY A 14 8.34 21.50 -6.69
C GLY A 14 6.95 21.95 -7.16
N LEU A 15 5.88 21.64 -6.43
CA LEU A 15 4.53 22.11 -6.76
C LEU A 15 4.32 23.57 -6.37
N SER A 16 3.58 24.33 -7.20
CA SER A 16 3.16 25.69 -6.85
C SER A 16 2.21 25.69 -5.65
N PRO A 17 2.07 26.82 -4.91
CA PRO A 17 1.18 26.87 -3.74
C PRO A 17 -0.27 26.46 -4.04
N ASN A 18 -0.78 26.81 -5.22
CA ASN A 18 -2.16 26.45 -5.62
C ASN A 18 -2.29 24.95 -5.93
N GLU A 19 -1.33 24.37 -6.65
CA GLU A 19 -1.33 22.93 -6.94
C GLU A 19 -1.10 22.09 -5.68
N ALA A 20 -0.22 22.53 -4.79
CA ALA A 20 0.04 21.89 -3.51
C ALA A 20 -1.21 21.88 -2.62
N LEU A 21 -1.96 22.98 -2.58
CA LEU A 21 -3.24 23.06 -1.87
C LEU A 21 -4.27 22.09 -2.48
N GLN A 22 -4.35 22.04 -3.81
CA GLN A 22 -5.25 21.12 -4.51
C GLN A 22 -4.90 19.66 -4.23
N ARG A 23 -3.61 19.29 -4.28
CA ARG A 23 -3.13 17.95 -3.96
C ARG A 23 -3.39 17.55 -2.52
N ALA A 24 -3.21 18.48 -1.57
CA ALA A 24 -3.53 18.22 -0.18
C ALA A 24 -5.03 17.93 0.04
N LYS A 25 -5.92 18.66 -0.67
CA LYS A 25 -7.36 18.40 -0.65
C LYS A 25 -7.71 17.03 -1.22
N GLU A 26 -7.14 16.68 -2.37
CA GLU A 26 -7.34 15.38 -3.03
C GLU A 26 -6.87 14.23 -2.14
N ALA A 27 -5.67 14.34 -1.56
CA ALA A 27 -5.12 13.33 -0.65
C ALA A 27 -5.97 13.20 0.63
N THR A 28 -6.40 14.32 1.24
CA THR A 28 -7.28 14.28 2.41
C THR A 28 -8.61 13.60 2.10
N ARG A 29 -9.20 13.92 0.94
CA ARG A 29 -10.42 13.25 0.47
C ARG A 29 -10.20 11.76 0.26
N GLY A 30 -9.09 11.37 -0.37
CA GLY A 30 -8.71 9.97 -0.56
C GLY A 30 -8.58 9.20 0.75
N ILE A 31 -8.03 9.82 1.79
CA ILE A 31 -7.94 9.22 3.15
C ILE A 31 -9.33 8.98 3.72
N VAL A 32 -10.24 9.96 3.65
CA VAL A 32 -11.62 9.83 4.16
C VAL A 32 -12.40 8.76 3.41
N GLU A 33 -12.28 8.73 2.07
CA GLU A 33 -12.93 7.71 1.26
C GLU A 33 -12.38 6.32 1.58
N ALA A 34 -11.06 6.16 1.69
CA ALA A 34 -10.43 4.90 2.08
C ALA A 34 -10.95 4.39 3.43
N ILE A 35 -11.06 5.27 4.44
CA ILE A 35 -11.62 4.91 5.76
C ILE A 35 -13.07 4.41 5.64
N LYS A 36 -13.91 5.10 4.85
CA LYS A 36 -15.31 4.68 4.63
C LYS A 36 -15.41 3.32 3.94
N TYR A 37 -14.52 3.04 2.99
CA TYR A 37 -14.56 1.79 2.25
C TYR A 37 -13.94 0.62 3.00
N LEU A 38 -12.98 0.84 3.90
CA LEU A 38 -12.33 -0.23 4.68
C LEU A 38 -13.34 -1.15 5.38
N GLU A 39 -14.47 -0.63 5.86
CA GLU A 39 -15.54 -1.46 6.47
C GLU A 39 -16.08 -2.54 5.50
N ASN A 40 -16.17 -2.24 4.20
CA ASN A 40 -16.77 -3.08 3.17
C ASN A 40 -15.75 -3.78 2.25
N VAL A 41 -14.45 -3.73 2.59
CA VAL A 41 -13.40 -4.41 1.82
C VAL A 41 -13.35 -5.88 2.22
N ASP A 42 -13.40 -6.77 1.21
CA ASP A 42 -13.19 -8.22 1.35
C ASP A 42 -11.70 -8.56 1.54
N VAL A 43 -10.81 -7.91 0.79
CA VAL A 43 -9.35 -8.10 0.83
C VAL A 43 -8.65 -6.77 0.57
N ALA A 44 -7.73 -6.37 1.45
CA ALA A 44 -6.89 -5.18 1.27
C ALA A 44 -5.54 -5.52 0.62
N LEU A 45 -4.98 -4.57 -0.15
CA LEU A 45 -3.63 -4.68 -0.70
C LEU A 45 -2.72 -3.68 0.02
N VAL A 46 -1.69 -4.18 0.70
CA VAL A 46 -0.66 -3.36 1.34
C VAL A 46 0.52 -3.27 0.38
N VAL A 47 0.54 -2.20 -0.41
CA VAL A 47 1.59 -1.98 -1.41
C VAL A 47 2.80 -1.33 -0.74
N VAL A 48 3.97 -1.96 -0.85
CA VAL A 48 5.24 -1.49 -0.27
C VAL A 48 6.24 -1.24 -1.40
N ASP A 49 7.00 -0.15 -1.33
CA ASP A 49 8.09 0.11 -2.28
C ASP A 49 9.25 -0.85 -2.03
N ALA A 50 9.50 -1.79 -2.94
CA ALA A 50 10.52 -2.80 -2.80
C ALA A 50 11.95 -2.24 -2.86
N THR A 51 12.15 -0.97 -3.26
CA THR A 51 13.48 -0.33 -3.22
C THR A 51 13.77 0.34 -1.88
N LYS A 52 12.89 0.17 -0.88
CA LYS A 52 13.00 0.77 0.45
C LYS A 52 13.03 -0.32 1.50
N HIS A 53 13.63 0.00 2.65
CA HIS A 53 13.71 -0.95 3.75
C HIS A 53 12.30 -1.22 4.31
N PRO A 54 11.86 -2.48 4.41
CA PRO A 54 10.46 -2.80 4.73
C PRO A 54 10.07 -2.46 6.18
N PHE A 55 11.04 -2.29 7.07
CA PHE A 55 10.86 -2.14 8.51
C PHE A 55 10.47 -0.72 8.97
N ASP A 56 10.05 0.15 8.05
CA ASP A 56 9.51 1.46 8.43
C ASP A 56 8.28 1.30 9.33
N GLN A 57 8.24 2.05 10.45
CA GLN A 57 7.17 1.98 11.46
C GLN A 57 5.77 2.16 10.86
N VAL A 58 5.68 2.95 9.78
CA VAL A 58 4.43 3.20 9.07
C VAL A 58 3.85 1.91 8.48
N ASN A 59 4.68 1.02 7.94
CA ASN A 59 4.24 -0.25 7.35
C ASN A 59 3.62 -1.17 8.40
N PHE A 60 4.31 -1.35 9.53
CA PHE A 60 3.79 -2.14 10.66
C PHE A 60 2.51 -1.56 11.25
N THR A 61 2.41 -0.23 11.31
CA THR A 61 1.20 0.45 11.81
C THR A 61 -0.01 0.16 10.92
N ILE A 62 0.16 0.14 9.59
CA ILE A 62 -0.93 -0.18 8.66
C ILE A 62 -1.38 -1.64 8.86
N ILE A 63 -0.43 -2.56 8.92
CA ILE A 63 -0.69 -4.00 9.11
C ILE A 63 -1.44 -4.24 10.42
N GLY A 64 -0.97 -3.69 11.55
CA GLY A 64 -1.63 -3.86 12.84
C GLY A 64 -3.06 -3.32 12.89
N ASN A 65 -3.38 -2.28 12.10
CA ASN A 65 -4.77 -1.80 11.97
C ASN A 65 -5.64 -2.78 11.18
N LEU A 66 -5.12 -3.38 10.11
CA LEU A 66 -5.85 -4.36 9.32
C LEU A 66 -6.12 -5.63 10.13
N GLU A 67 -5.14 -6.08 10.93
CA GLU A 67 -5.31 -7.19 11.88
C GLU A 67 -6.36 -6.87 12.95
N ALA A 68 -6.31 -5.69 13.56
CA ALA A 68 -7.30 -5.28 14.57
C ALA A 68 -8.73 -5.23 14.02
N GLN A 69 -8.89 -5.02 12.70
CA GLN A 69 -10.18 -5.03 12.01
C GLN A 69 -10.54 -6.40 11.42
N ASN A 70 -9.74 -7.45 11.64
CA ASN A 70 -9.87 -8.78 11.05
C ASN A 70 -10.03 -8.73 9.51
N LYS A 71 -9.34 -7.79 8.86
CA LYS A 71 -9.40 -7.61 7.42
C LYS A 71 -8.31 -8.45 6.75
N PRO A 72 -8.66 -9.41 5.86
CA PRO A 72 -7.68 -10.12 5.07
C PRO A 72 -6.88 -9.15 4.21
N PHE A 73 -5.57 -9.37 4.09
CA PHE A 73 -4.72 -8.54 3.24
C PHE A 73 -3.60 -9.32 2.56
N ILE A 74 -3.02 -8.71 1.54
CA ILE A 74 -1.86 -9.19 0.80
C ILE A 74 -0.79 -8.09 0.84
N ILE A 75 0.45 -8.46 1.17
CA ILE A 75 1.60 -7.57 1.02
C ILE A 75 2.04 -7.60 -0.45
N VAL A 76 2.19 -6.44 -1.05
CA VAL A 76 2.51 -6.28 -2.47
C VAL A 76 3.80 -5.46 -2.61
N PRO A 77 4.98 -6.10 -2.60
CA PRO A 77 6.24 -5.44 -2.95
C PRO A 77 6.17 -4.95 -4.39
N ASN A 78 6.17 -3.64 -4.59
CA ASN A 78 6.05 -3.02 -5.91
C ASN A 78 7.40 -2.43 -6.34
N LYS A 79 7.57 -2.23 -7.65
CA LYS A 79 8.80 -1.76 -8.32
C LYS A 79 9.93 -2.79 -8.38
N VAL A 80 9.57 -4.07 -8.50
CA VAL A 80 10.58 -5.16 -8.63
C VAL A 80 11.40 -5.08 -9.91
N ASP A 81 11.01 -4.24 -10.86
CA ASP A 81 11.78 -3.93 -12.07
C ASP A 81 13.02 -3.07 -11.81
N LEU A 82 13.11 -2.42 -10.64
CA LEU A 82 14.25 -1.57 -10.31
C LEU A 82 15.42 -2.39 -9.75
N PRO A 83 16.68 -2.01 -10.07
CA PRO A 83 17.87 -2.76 -9.65
C PRO A 83 18.07 -2.78 -8.13
N ASP A 84 17.62 -1.73 -7.44
CA ASP A 84 17.72 -1.61 -5.98
C ASP A 84 16.54 -2.30 -5.26
N SER A 85 15.67 -2.99 -5.99
CA SER A 85 14.53 -3.67 -5.38
C SER A 85 14.96 -4.96 -4.69
N ASP A 86 14.43 -5.18 -3.49
CA ASP A 86 14.65 -6.40 -2.72
C ASP A 86 13.32 -6.96 -2.21
N ALA A 87 12.59 -7.61 -3.11
CA ALA A 87 11.35 -8.31 -2.75
C ALA A 87 11.61 -9.48 -1.77
N GLY A 88 12.83 -10.03 -1.74
CA GLY A 88 13.24 -11.09 -0.81
C GLY A 88 13.24 -10.60 0.63
N LEU A 89 13.85 -9.44 0.88
CA LEU A 89 13.86 -8.77 2.18
C LEU A 89 12.44 -8.41 2.65
N VAL A 90 11.58 -7.92 1.75
CA VAL A 90 10.16 -7.66 2.07
C VAL A 90 9.46 -8.96 2.48
N LYS A 91 9.71 -10.07 1.76
CA LYS A 91 9.14 -11.37 2.08
C LYS A 91 9.63 -11.93 3.42
N GLU A 92 10.90 -11.71 3.76
CA GLU A 92 11.46 -12.09 5.06
C GLU A 92 10.82 -11.29 6.19
N ALA A 93 10.73 -9.96 6.03
CA ALA A 93 10.14 -9.06 7.02
C ALA A 93 8.66 -9.33 7.30
N PHE A 94 7.94 -9.86 6.31
CA PHE A 94 6.50 -10.15 6.38
C PHE A 94 6.19 -11.64 6.14
N SER A 95 7.05 -12.52 6.65
CA SER A 95 7.01 -13.98 6.37
C SER A 95 5.73 -14.68 6.83
N ASP A 96 5.01 -14.13 7.81
CA ASP A 96 3.72 -14.64 8.29
C ASP A 96 2.54 -14.31 7.35
N TYR A 97 2.75 -13.47 6.33
CA TYR A 97 1.69 -12.95 5.47
C TYR A 97 1.83 -13.41 4.01
N HIS A 98 0.74 -13.32 3.26
CA HIS A 98 0.77 -13.53 1.82
C HIS A 98 1.50 -12.37 1.13
N VAL A 99 2.56 -12.68 0.38
CA VAL A 99 3.38 -11.71 -0.33
C VAL A 99 3.31 -11.98 -1.84
N SER A 100 2.98 -10.95 -2.62
CA SER A 100 2.89 -11.02 -4.08
C SER A 100 3.69 -9.87 -4.72
N PRO A 101 4.95 -10.10 -5.11
CA PRO A 101 5.77 -9.08 -5.74
C PRO A 101 5.25 -8.70 -7.13
N ILE A 102 5.31 -7.42 -7.47
CA ILE A 102 4.87 -6.90 -8.78
C ILE A 102 5.78 -5.79 -9.30
N SER A 103 5.79 -5.63 -10.63
CA SER A 103 6.11 -4.35 -11.25
C SER A 103 4.82 -3.78 -11.83
N ALA A 104 4.25 -2.77 -11.18
CA ALA A 104 3.10 -2.07 -11.74
C ALA A 104 3.44 -1.35 -13.05
N LEU A 105 4.70 -0.98 -13.27
CA LEU A 105 5.17 -0.31 -14.49
C LEU A 105 5.29 -1.29 -15.66
N GLN A 106 5.87 -2.47 -15.44
CA GLN A 106 6.11 -3.48 -16.49
C GLN A 106 4.97 -4.50 -16.61
N GLY A 107 4.04 -4.52 -15.66
CA GLY A 107 2.96 -5.49 -15.58
C GLY A 107 3.37 -6.85 -15.01
N GLU A 108 4.60 -7.00 -14.51
CA GLU A 108 5.12 -8.24 -13.93
C GLU A 108 4.38 -8.59 -12.62
N GLY A 109 4.08 -9.88 -12.40
CA GLY A 109 3.45 -10.38 -11.18
C GLY A 109 1.97 -10.02 -11.00
N ILE A 110 1.38 -9.22 -11.91
CA ILE A 110 -0.01 -8.78 -11.83
C ILE A 110 -0.99 -9.96 -11.92
N TYR A 111 -0.73 -10.93 -12.79
CA TYR A 111 -1.58 -12.11 -12.92
C TYR A 111 -1.61 -12.95 -11.64
N ASP A 112 -0.45 -13.14 -11.01
CA ASP A 112 -0.34 -13.87 -9.74
C ASP A 112 -1.03 -13.13 -8.61
N LEU A 113 -0.92 -11.80 -8.57
CA LEU A 113 -1.66 -10.94 -7.64
C LEU A 113 -3.17 -11.12 -7.81
N TYR A 114 -3.70 -11.12 -9.04
CA TYR A 114 -5.12 -11.37 -9.29
C TYR A 114 -5.57 -12.75 -8.80
N ASN A 115 -4.79 -13.79 -9.06
CA ASN A 115 -5.09 -15.14 -8.58
C ASN A 115 -5.11 -15.21 -7.04
N MET A 116 -4.19 -14.52 -6.38
CA MET A 116 -4.12 -14.43 -4.93
C MET A 116 -5.37 -13.73 -4.35
N ILE A 117 -5.77 -12.60 -4.94
CA ILE A 117 -6.99 -11.87 -4.56
C ILE A 117 -8.20 -12.79 -4.70
N ALA A 118 -8.35 -13.48 -5.83
CA ALA A 118 -9.48 -14.38 -6.07
C ALA A 118 -9.48 -15.61 -5.14
N SER A 119 -8.31 -16.07 -4.70
CA SER A 119 -8.16 -17.14 -3.72
C SER A 119 -8.61 -16.69 -2.33
N LEU A 120 -8.19 -15.51 -1.90
CA LEU A 120 -8.52 -14.96 -0.59
C LEU A 120 -9.98 -14.51 -0.49
N ALA A 121 -10.49 -13.79 -1.48
CA ALA A 121 -11.87 -13.31 -1.49
C ALA A 121 -12.92 -14.44 -1.41
N ARG A 122 -12.60 -15.64 -1.95
CA ARG A 122 -13.47 -16.83 -1.82
C ARG A 122 -13.55 -17.39 -0.40
N LYS A 123 -12.52 -17.16 0.44
CA LYS A 123 -12.49 -17.64 1.83
C LYS A 123 -13.23 -16.72 2.80
N VAL A 124 -13.56 -15.50 2.38
CA VAL A 124 -14.23 -14.47 3.20
C VAL A 124 -15.76 -14.58 3.11
N ARG A 125 -16.27 -15.33 2.12
CA ARG A 125 -17.70 -15.58 1.90
C ARG A 125 -18.20 -16.82 2.64
#